data_AF-A0A851RPW4-F1
#
_entry.id   AF-A0A851RPW4-F1
#
_cell.length_a   1.000
_cell.length_b   1.000
_cell.length_c   1.000
_cell.angle_alpha   90.00
_cell.angle_beta   90.00
_cell.angle_gamma   90.00
#
_symmetry.space_group_name_H-M   'P 1'
#
loop_
_entity.id
_entity.type
_entity.pdbx_description
1 polymer ?
#
loop_
_entity_poly.entity_id
_entity_poly.type
_entity_poly.pdbx_seq_one_letter_code
_entity_poly.pdbx_strand_id
1 'polypeptide(L)'
;MFGLLFFILFSPGVSEFICTSSDLEMSYTFCDSTAHAFMFNLTPCSTMSVSVWKAALTWIPRSDIHFLKIVFNVWYDGAKAFIWKELLCSGADDEYSVCGTLKG
;
A
#
# COMPACT_ATOMS: atom_id res chain seq x y z
N MET A 1 -17.21 -32.92 6.53
CA MET A 1 -17.15 -32.06 5.31
C MET A 1 -17.08 -30.56 5.67
N PHE A 2 -16.40 -30.18 6.76
CA PHE A 2 -16.33 -28.80 7.27
C PHE A 2 -14.89 -28.21 7.21
N GLY A 3 -13.90 -29.01 6.81
CA GLY A 3 -12.49 -28.61 6.74
C GLY A 3 -12.08 -27.94 5.41
N LEU A 4 -12.91 -27.99 4.37
CA LEU A 4 -12.61 -27.41 3.05
C LEU A 4 -12.85 -25.89 2.98
N LEU A 5 -13.66 -25.33 3.88
CA LEU A 5 -13.98 -23.90 3.90
C LEU A 5 -12.84 -23.05 4.48
N PHE A 6 -11.95 -23.62 5.31
CA PHE A 6 -10.89 -22.86 5.96
C PHE A 6 -9.65 -22.64 5.09
N PHE A 7 -9.46 -23.44 4.03
CA PHE A 7 -8.29 -23.36 3.16
C PHE A 7 -8.42 -22.35 2.01
N ILE A 8 -9.63 -21.86 1.70
CA ILE A 8 -9.84 -20.89 0.61
C ILE A 8 -9.46 -19.46 1.06
N LEU A 9 -9.28 -19.22 2.36
CA LEU A 9 -8.90 -17.91 2.90
C LEU A 9 -7.39 -17.61 2.80
N PHE A 10 -6.57 -18.61 2.48
CA PHE A 10 -5.10 -18.47 2.42
C PHE A 10 -4.51 -18.88 1.07
N SER A 11 -5.26 -18.70 -0.03
CA SER A 11 -4.64 -18.78 -1.35
C SER A 11 -3.71 -17.59 -1.55
N PRO A 12 -2.42 -17.80 -1.88
CA PRO A 12 -1.55 -16.72 -2.31
C PRO A 12 -2.12 -16.16 -3.63
N GLY A 13 -2.62 -14.93 -3.60
CA GLY A 13 -3.31 -14.30 -4.74
C GLY A 13 -4.62 -13.60 -4.41
N VAL A 14 -5.07 -13.60 -3.14
CA VAL A 14 -6.19 -12.77 -2.72
C VAL A 14 -5.74 -11.31 -2.67
N SER A 15 -6.37 -10.46 -3.49
CA SER A 15 -6.17 -9.02 -3.42
C SER A 15 -6.85 -8.48 -2.16
N GLU A 16 -6.12 -7.69 -1.38
CA GLU A 16 -6.67 -6.98 -0.23
C GLU A 16 -7.36 -5.71 -0.71
N PHE A 17 -8.54 -5.47 -0.15
CA PHE A 17 -9.37 -4.35 -0.55
C PHE A 17 -9.00 -3.09 0.21
N ILE A 18 -8.81 -1.98 -0.51
CA ILE A 18 -8.57 -0.66 0.11
C ILE A 18 -9.91 0.00 0.35
N CYS A 19 -10.68 0.20 -0.72
CA CYS A 19 -11.98 0.84 -0.67
C CYS A 19 -12.78 0.65 -1.97
N THR A 20 -14.09 0.83 -1.87
CA THR A 20 -15.01 0.96 -3.01
C THR A 20 -15.98 2.10 -2.82
N SER A 21 -16.40 2.65 -3.94
CA SER A 21 -17.40 3.69 -4.08
C SER A 21 -18.10 3.53 -5.43
N SER A 22 -19.02 4.44 -5.75
CA SER A 22 -19.71 4.44 -7.04
C SER A 22 -18.79 4.64 -8.25
N ASP A 23 -17.65 5.32 -8.07
CA ASP A 23 -16.78 5.76 -9.17
C ASP A 23 -15.35 5.19 -9.09
N LEU A 24 -15.00 4.55 -7.97
CA LEU A 24 -13.65 4.04 -7.73
C LEU A 24 -13.70 2.74 -6.94
N GLU A 25 -12.98 1.73 -7.43
CA GLU A 25 -12.67 0.49 -6.73
C GLU A 25 -11.16 0.32 -6.70
N MET A 26 -10.59 0.11 -5.52
CA MET A 26 -9.15 0.00 -5.32
C MET A 26 -8.81 -1.18 -4.43
N SER A 27 -7.86 -1.98 -4.89
CA SER A 27 -7.33 -3.13 -4.17
C SER A 27 -5.82 -3.23 -4.41
N TYR A 28 -5.12 -4.00 -3.57
CA TYR A 28 -3.69 -4.24 -3.70
C TYR A 28 -3.36 -5.70 -3.46
N THR A 29 -2.17 -6.09 -3.93
CA THR A 29 -1.57 -7.39 -3.65
C THR A 29 -0.06 -7.17 -3.55
N PHE A 30 0.60 -7.86 -2.62
CA PHE A 30 2.06 -7.85 -2.55
C PHE A 30 2.66 -8.65 -3.71
N CYS A 31 3.77 -8.14 -4.26
CA CYS A 31 4.50 -8.80 -5.34
C CYS A 31 5.54 -9.81 -4.84
N ASP A 32 5.72 -9.94 -3.52
CA ASP A 32 6.59 -10.93 -2.90
C ASP A 32 5.78 -12.03 -2.19
N SER A 33 6.49 -13.04 -1.68
CA SER A 33 5.89 -14.18 -0.98
C SER A 33 5.85 -14.01 0.54
N THR A 34 6.19 -12.82 1.06
CA THR A 34 6.30 -12.60 2.51
C THR A 34 5.00 -12.07 3.09
N ALA A 35 4.69 -12.49 4.32
CA ALA A 35 3.57 -11.94 5.06
C ALA A 35 3.93 -10.54 5.59
N HIS A 36 3.09 -9.56 5.26
CA HIS A 36 3.27 -8.17 5.68
C HIS A 36 2.21 -7.78 6.71
N ALA A 37 2.62 -7.12 7.78
CA ALA A 37 1.71 -6.35 8.60
C ALA A 37 1.60 -4.96 7.96
N PHE A 38 0.58 -4.77 7.12
CA PHE A 38 0.37 -3.57 6.34
C PHE A 38 -1.12 -3.33 6.19
N MET A 39 -1.57 -2.11 6.46
CA MET A 39 -2.94 -1.67 6.28
C MET A 39 -2.92 -0.26 5.74
N PHE A 40 -3.56 -0.07 4.58
CA PHE A 40 -3.63 1.22 3.91
C PHE A 40 -5.09 1.65 3.76
N ASN A 41 -5.41 2.77 4.39
CA ASN A 41 -6.76 3.35 4.38
C ASN A 41 -6.76 4.66 3.63
N LEU A 42 -7.78 4.88 2.80
CA LEU A 42 -7.91 6.06 1.97
C LEU A 42 -9.25 6.76 2.23
N THR A 43 -9.21 8.07 2.47
CA THR A 43 -10.42 8.89 2.69
C THR A 43 -10.32 10.24 1.98
N PRO A 44 -11.31 10.65 1.17
CA PRO A 44 -12.44 9.84 0.69
C PRO A 44 -12.00 8.81 -0.35
N CYS A 45 -12.77 7.74 -0.49
CA CYS A 45 -12.64 6.83 -1.62
C CYS A 45 -13.56 7.30 -2.74
N SER A 46 -13.18 8.35 -3.47
CA SER A 46 -13.93 8.82 -4.65
C SER A 46 -13.07 9.85 -5.40
N THR A 47 -13.06 9.75 -6.72
CA THR A 47 -12.41 10.70 -7.63
C THR A 47 -13.26 11.94 -7.89
N MET A 48 -14.58 11.85 -7.68
CA MET A 48 -15.52 12.93 -7.99
C MET A 48 -15.71 13.94 -6.86
N SER A 49 -15.44 13.53 -5.61
CA SER A 49 -15.81 14.34 -4.44
C SER A 49 -14.78 15.39 -4.02
N VAL A 50 -13.47 15.09 -4.11
CA VAL A 50 -12.40 15.98 -3.62
C VAL A 50 -11.07 15.65 -4.34
N SER A 51 -10.25 16.67 -4.62
CA SER A 51 -8.90 16.49 -5.20
C SER A 51 -7.82 16.10 -4.19
N VAL A 52 -8.10 16.25 -2.89
CA VAL A 52 -7.17 15.96 -1.80
C VAL A 52 -7.63 14.70 -1.08
N TRP A 53 -6.77 13.68 -1.11
CA TRP A 53 -7.02 12.40 -0.43
C TRP A 53 -6.13 12.30 0.80
N LYS A 54 -6.71 11.80 1.90
CA LYS A 54 -5.98 11.46 3.12
C LYS A 54 -5.71 9.97 3.12
N ALA A 55 -4.44 9.61 3.14
CA ALA A 55 -3.98 8.25 3.30
C ALA A 55 -3.52 8.03 4.74
N ALA A 56 -3.92 6.92 5.34
CA ALA A 56 -3.40 6.43 6.61
C ALA A 56 -2.76 5.07 6.38
N LEU A 57 -1.51 4.93 6.82
CA LEU A 57 -0.72 3.73 6.60
C LEU A 57 -0.21 3.21 7.93
N THR A 58 -0.64 1.99 8.25
CA THR A 58 -0.12 1.23 9.38
C THR A 58 0.73 0.10 8.84
N TRP A 59 2.02 0.08 9.14
CA TRP A 59 2.89 -1.04 8.81
C TRP A 59 3.79 -1.40 9.99
N ILE A 60 4.40 -2.58 9.96
CA ILE A 60 5.58 -2.92 10.78
C ILE A 60 6.79 -3.05 9.86
N PRO A 61 7.77 -2.12 9.92
CA PRO A 61 8.88 -2.13 8.99
C PRO A 61 9.83 -3.28 9.28
N ARG A 62 10.37 -3.88 8.21
CA ARG A 62 11.31 -5.00 8.29
C ARG A 62 12.77 -4.57 8.31
N SER A 63 13.02 -3.27 8.17
CA SER A 63 14.32 -2.61 8.19
C SER A 63 14.17 -1.21 8.79
N ASP A 64 15.26 -0.68 9.33
CA ASP A 64 15.30 0.70 9.81
C ASP A 64 15.04 1.68 8.65
N ILE A 65 14.23 2.71 8.91
CA ILE A 65 13.73 3.67 7.92
C ILE A 65 14.57 4.94 7.91
N HIS A 66 15.88 4.81 7.73
CA HIS A 66 16.74 5.99 7.55
C HIS A 66 16.65 6.56 6.13
N PHE A 67 16.46 5.69 5.14
CA PHE A 67 16.31 6.06 3.74
C PHE A 67 15.11 5.34 3.16
N LEU A 68 14.07 6.10 2.80
CA LEU A 68 12.83 5.58 2.26
C LEU A 68 12.55 6.24 0.91
N LYS A 69 12.51 5.42 -0.13
CA LYS A 69 12.23 5.85 -1.49
C LYS A 69 11.00 5.13 -2.01
N ILE A 70 10.04 5.91 -2.51
CA ILE A 70 8.85 5.38 -3.18
C ILE A 70 9.08 5.41 -4.68
N VAL A 71 8.68 4.33 -5.36
CA VAL A 71 8.67 4.24 -6.81
C VAL A 71 7.27 3.82 -7.24
N PHE A 72 6.57 4.69 -7.94
CA PHE A 72 5.23 4.46 -8.45
C PHE A 72 5.30 4.24 -9.96
N ASN A 73 4.84 3.07 -10.42
CA ASN A 73 4.75 2.74 -11.85
C ASN A 73 3.28 2.52 -12.19
N VAL A 74 2.71 3.39 -13.02
CA VAL A 74 1.33 3.28 -13.48
C VAL A 74 1.31 2.63 -14.85
N TRP A 75 0.43 1.66 -15.00
CA TRP A 75 0.16 0.98 -16.25
C TRP A 75 -1.30 1.20 -16.61
N TYR A 76 -1.56 1.43 -17.89
CA TYR A 76 -2.90 1.55 -18.44
C TYR A 76 -2.95 0.75 -19.73
N ASP A 77 -3.89 -0.18 -19.81
CA ASP A 77 -4.08 -1.08 -20.97
C ASP A 77 -2.78 -1.78 -21.42
N GLY A 78 -2.02 -2.31 -20.45
CA GLY A 78 -0.75 -3.03 -20.70
C GLY A 78 0.44 -2.14 -21.07
N ALA A 79 0.23 -0.84 -21.28
CA ALA A 79 1.30 0.12 -21.55
C ALA A 79 1.69 0.88 -20.29
N LYS A 80 2.98 1.22 -20.17
CA LYS A 80 3.48 2.04 -19.08
C LYS A 80 3.03 3.49 -19.28
N ALA A 81 2.16 3.98 -18.41
CA ALA A 81 1.58 5.31 -18.51
C ALA A 81 2.41 6.37 -17.76
N PHE A 82 2.95 6.02 -16.57
CA PHE A 82 3.63 6.99 -15.72
C PHE A 82 4.67 6.33 -14.81
N ILE A 83 5.75 7.07 -14.53
CA ILE A 83 6.77 6.71 -13.53
C ILE A 83 6.98 7.93 -12.64
N TRP A 84 6.86 7.72 -11.34
CA TRP A 84 7.24 8.71 -10.34
C TRP A 84 8.13 8.08 -9.29
N LYS A 85 9.12 8.84 -8.84
CA LYS A 85 10.10 8.42 -7.84
C LYS A 85 10.24 9.56 -6.85
N GLU A 86 10.05 9.25 -5.58
CA GLU A 86 10.08 10.23 -4.50
C GLU A 86 10.96 9.73 -3.36
N LEU A 87 11.75 10.62 -2.77
CA LEU A 87 12.53 10.32 -1.58
C LEU A 87 11.77 10.88 -0.37
N LEU A 88 11.17 10.00 0.43
CA LEU A 88 10.41 10.41 1.62
C LEU A 88 11.28 10.59 2.86
N CYS A 89 12.34 9.79 2.99
CA CYS A 89 13.29 9.90 4.08
C CYS A 89 14.71 9.96 3.52
N SER A 90 15.45 10.97 3.93
CA SER A 90 16.85 11.25 3.62
C SER A 90 17.75 11.24 4.87
N GLY A 91 17.20 10.79 6.01
CA GLY A 91 17.88 10.70 7.30
C GLY A 91 16.91 10.29 8.42
N ALA A 92 17.37 10.37 9.67
CA ALA A 92 16.53 10.08 10.84
C ALA A 92 15.63 11.27 11.24
N ASP A 93 16.11 12.50 11.09
CA ASP A 93 15.38 13.73 11.42
C ASP A 93 14.87 14.41 10.14
N ASP A 94 13.91 13.79 9.46
CA ASP A 94 13.31 14.32 8.23
C ASP A 94 11.87 14.80 8.43
N GLU A 95 11.20 15.25 7.37
CA GLU A 95 9.84 15.83 7.41
C GLU A 95 8.80 14.87 8.02
N TYR A 96 8.91 13.57 7.73
CA TYR A 96 8.01 12.57 8.27
C TYR A 96 8.57 11.93 9.53
N SER A 97 7.74 11.86 10.58
CA SER A 97 8.10 11.19 11.84
C SER A 97 8.38 9.69 11.71
N VAL A 98 8.06 9.08 10.57
CA VAL A 98 8.37 7.68 10.27
C VAL A 98 9.85 7.48 9.93
N CYS A 99 10.53 8.54 9.49
CA CYS A 99 11.96 8.51 9.22
C CYS A 99 12.72 8.29 10.54
N GLY A 100 13.72 7.42 10.53
CA GLY A 100 14.43 6.98 11.74
C GLY A 100 13.74 5.88 12.55
N THR A 101 12.54 5.43 12.18
CA THR A 101 11.90 4.27 12.81
C THR A 101 12.78 3.03 12.64
N LEU A 102 13.05 2.31 13.72
CA LEU A 102 13.80 1.06 13.69
C LEU A 102 12.90 -0.10 13.24
N LYS A 103 13.52 -1.17 12.77
CA LYS A 103 12.84 -2.43 12.45
C LYS A 103 12.01 -2.94 13.64
N GLY A 104 10.81 -3.43 13.33
CA GLY A 104 9.86 -4.02 14.29
C GLY A 104 8.81 -3.03 14.76
#